data_AF-A0A932T844-F1
#
_entry.id   AF-A0A932T844-F1
#
_cell.length_a   1.000
_cell.length_b   1.000
_cell.length_c   1.000
_cell.angle_alpha   90.00
_cell.angle_beta   90.00
_cell.angle_gamma   90.00
#
_symmetry.space_group_name_H-M   'P 1'
#
loop_
_entity.id
_entity.type
_entity.pdbx_description
1 polymer ?
#
loop_
_entity_poly.entity_id
_entity_poly.type
_entity_poly.pdbx_seq_one_letter_code
_entity_poly.pdbx_strand_id
1 'polypeptide(L)'
;TIGADYHYFALNSDMKKADGTLVGRDLGTELDLVLNYNMNKFTNIEVGYCTMWAKSNMAFAKGQATTDAAASTFRKDANWFYLMLKFTPDFMYTKPVAIKQP
;
A
#
# COMPACT_ATOMS: atom_id res chain seq x y z
N THR A 1 -8.16 11.50 -11.37
CA THR A 1 -7.33 11.93 -10.23
C THR A 1 -6.03 11.18 -10.26
N ILE A 2 -4.93 11.85 -9.90
CA ILE A 2 -3.64 11.22 -9.67
C ILE A 2 -3.31 11.44 -8.19
N GLY A 3 -2.99 10.37 -7.49
CA GLY A 3 -2.49 10.36 -6.11
C GLY A 3 -1.06 9.84 -6.11
N ALA A 4 -0.22 10.46 -5.30
CA ALA A 4 1.13 10.01 -5.05
C ALA A 4 1.43 10.24 -3.57
N ASP A 5 1.81 9.18 -2.86
CA ASP A 5 2.04 9.20 -1.43
C ASP A 5 3.43 8.65 -1.13
N TYR A 6 4.15 9.32 -0.24
CA TYR A 6 5.44 8.88 0.24
C TYR A 6 5.34 8.54 1.73
N HIS A 7 5.72 7.33 2.08
CA HIS A 7 5.67 6.82 3.43
C HIS A 7 7.10 6.61 3.95
N TYR A 8 7.31 7.03 5.20
CA TYR A 8 8.50 6.70 5.98
C TYR A 8 8.09 5.84 7.17
N PHE A 9 8.67 4.66 7.30
CA PHE A 9 8.38 3.72 8.36
C PHE A 9 9.50 3.69 9.38
N ALA A 10 9.16 3.97 10.63
CA ALA A 10 10.06 3.84 11.76
C ALA A 10 9.33 3.37 13.01
N LEU A 11 10.07 2.71 13.90
CA LEU A 11 9.57 2.39 15.24
C LEU A 11 9.63 3.60 16.16
N ASN A 12 8.84 3.56 17.24
CA ASN A 12 8.82 4.62 18.25
C ASN A 12 10.16 4.73 19.02
N SER A 13 10.87 3.62 19.18
CA SER A 13 12.16 3.53 19.86
C SER A 13 13.15 2.66 19.08
N ASP A 14 14.44 2.87 19.34
CA ASP A 14 15.48 2.07 18.72
C ASP A 14 15.45 0.61 19.23
N MET A 15 15.62 -0.32 18.30
CA MET A 15 15.81 -1.73 18.63
C MET A 15 17.26 -2.00 19.02
N LYS A 16 17.45 -2.99 19.89
CA LYS A 16 18.75 -3.55 20.25
C LYS A 16 18.72 -5.06 20.10
N LYS A 17 19.86 -5.64 19.73
CA LYS A 17 20.06 -7.10 19.74
C LYS A 17 20.19 -7.60 21.18
N ALA A 18 20.20 -8.92 21.36
CA ALA A 18 20.38 -9.55 22.68
C ALA A 18 21.70 -9.16 23.36
N ASP A 19 22.73 -8.86 22.57
CA ASP A 19 24.04 -8.38 23.06
C ASP A 19 24.08 -6.88 23.38
N GLY A 20 22.96 -6.16 23.22
CA GLY A 20 22.85 -4.73 23.47
C GLY A 20 23.25 -3.84 22.28
N THR A 21 23.73 -4.41 21.17
CA THR A 21 24.10 -3.66 19.96
C THR A 21 22.88 -2.96 19.36
N LEU A 22 23.05 -1.70 18.98
CA LEU A 22 22.01 -0.89 18.34
C LEU A 22 21.69 -1.43 16.94
N VAL A 23 20.41 -1.68 16.67
CA VAL A 23 19.87 -1.94 15.32
C VAL A 23 19.29 -0.64 14.74
N GLY A 24 18.68 0.19 15.60
CA GLY A 24 17.99 1.42 15.21
C GLY A 24 16.51 1.18 14.91
N ARG A 25 15.80 2.25 14.54
CA ARG A 25 14.34 2.25 14.35
C ARG A 25 13.86 2.44 12.91
N ASP A 26 14.72 2.88 12.00
CA ASP A 26 14.37 3.14 10.60
C ASP A 26 14.11 1.82 9.88
N LEU A 27 12.91 1.64 9.34
CA LEU A 27 12.47 0.41 8.67
C LEU A 27 12.49 0.52 7.14
N GLY A 28 12.50 1.75 6.59
CA GLY A 28 12.48 2.00 5.16
C GLY A 28 11.36 2.93 4.71
N THR A 29 11.20 3.01 3.40
CA THR A 29 10.32 3.98 2.74
C THR A 29 9.49 3.31 1.67
N GLU A 30 8.36 3.91 1.33
CA GLU A 30 7.46 3.42 0.29
C GLU A 30 6.90 4.58 -0.52
N LEU A 31 6.69 4.33 -1.80
CA LEU A 31 6.06 5.25 -2.73
C LEU A 31 4.86 4.57 -3.36
N ASP A 32 3.69 5.16 -3.15
CA ASP A 32 2.42 4.74 -3.73
C ASP A 32 1.99 5.71 -4.81
N LEU A 33 1.50 5.16 -5.91
CA LEU A 33 0.95 5.89 -7.05
C LEU A 33 -0.41 5.31 -7.39
N VAL A 34 -1.43 6.16 -7.44
CA VAL A 34 -2.78 5.77 -7.87
C VAL A 34 -3.26 6.72 -8.96
N LEU A 35 -3.65 6.17 -10.09
CA LEU A 35 -4.31 6.89 -11.17
C LEU A 35 -5.75 6.41 -11.27
N ASN A 36 -6.71 7.32 -11.12
CA ASN A 36 -8.12 7.05 -11.32
C ASN A 36 -8.66 7.88 -12.49
N TYR A 37 -9.29 7.24 -13.47
CA TYR A 37 -9.81 7.86 -14.68
C TYR A 37 -11.24 7.39 -14.97
N ASN A 38 -12.18 8.34 -14.94
CA ASN A 38 -13.55 8.10 -15.39
C ASN A 38 -13.60 8.24 -16.91
N MET A 39 -13.78 7.12 -17.62
CA MET A 39 -13.91 7.13 -19.08
C MET A 39 -15.26 7.72 -19.51
N ASN A 40 -16.32 7.39 -18.75
CA ASN A 40 -17.68 7.86 -18.97
C ASN A 40 -18.47 7.75 -17.65
N LYS A 41 -19.80 7.98 -17.68
CA LYS A 41 -20.65 7.95 -16.47
C LYS A 41 -20.73 6.59 -15.77
N PHE A 42 -20.47 5.49 -16.47
CA PHE A 42 -20.61 4.13 -15.96
C PHE A 42 -19.28 3.35 -15.94
N THR A 43 -18.21 3.84 -16.55
CA THR A 43 -16.90 3.17 -16.62
C THR A 43 -15.81 3.98 -15.95
N ASN A 44 -15.12 3.34 -15.02
CA ASN A 44 -13.95 3.89 -14.34
C ASN A 44 -12.78 2.90 -14.44
N ILE A 45 -11.57 3.44 -14.66
CA ILE A 45 -10.31 2.71 -14.62
C ILE A 45 -9.50 3.25 -13.45
N GLU A 46 -9.00 2.36 -12.60
CA GLU A 46 -8.05 2.70 -11.56
C GLU A 46 -6.80 1.82 -11.69
N VAL A 47 -5.64 2.45 -11.62
CA VAL A 47 -4.33 1.81 -11.65
C VAL A 47 -3.62 2.18 -10.38
N GLY A 48 -3.12 1.20 -9.65
CA GLY A 48 -2.27 1.43 -8.49
C GLY A 48 -0.93 0.73 -8.63
N TYR A 49 0.12 1.42 -8.22
CA TYR A 49 1.47 0.89 -8.14
C TYR A 49 2.11 1.33 -6.83
N CYS A 50 2.81 0.43 -6.17
CA CYS A 50 3.50 0.66 -4.91
C CYS A 50 4.91 0.07 -5.03
N THR A 51 5.91 0.80 -4.50
CA THR A 51 7.27 0.30 -4.34
C THR A 51 7.84 0.66 -2.98
N MET A 52 8.37 -0.34 -2.29
CA MET A 52 8.96 -0.22 -0.96
C MET A 52 10.45 -0.54 -0.99
N TRP A 53 11.23 0.31 -0.33
CA TRP A 53 12.64 0.09 -0.04
C TRP A 53 12.84 -0.05 1.48
N ALA A 54 12.86 -1.30 1.96
CA ALA A 54 13.10 -1.63 3.35
C ALA A 54 14.59 -1.55 3.73
N LYS A 55 14.86 -1.24 5.00
CA LYS A 55 16.20 -1.35 5.61
C LYS A 55 16.40 -2.73 6.22
N SER A 56 17.64 -3.14 6.45
CA SER A 56 17.96 -4.40 7.15
C SER A 56 17.30 -4.49 8.54
N ASN A 57 17.07 -3.34 9.19
CA ASN A 57 16.34 -3.19 10.44
C ASN A 57 14.92 -3.77 10.38
N MET A 58 14.26 -3.74 9.21
CA MET A 58 12.95 -4.35 9.02
C MET A 58 12.95 -5.84 9.31
N ALA A 59 14.03 -6.56 8.95
CA ALA A 59 14.13 -8.00 9.24
C ALA A 59 14.23 -8.28 10.74
N PHE A 60 14.88 -7.40 11.50
CA PHE A 60 14.90 -7.47 12.97
C PHE A 60 13.53 -7.14 13.57
N ALA A 61 12.87 -6.07 13.10
CA ALA A 61 11.54 -5.68 13.56
C ALA A 61 10.48 -6.76 13.33
N LYS A 62 10.60 -7.54 12.25
CA LYS A 62 9.74 -8.67 11.92
C LYS A 62 10.14 -9.97 12.64
N GLY A 63 11.19 -9.98 13.46
CA GLY A 63 11.69 -11.17 14.14
C GLY A 63 12.30 -12.24 13.22
N GLN A 64 12.70 -11.85 12.00
CA GLN A 64 13.20 -12.78 10.98
C GLN A 64 14.73 -12.94 11.03
N ALA A 65 15.44 -11.98 11.62
CA ALA A 65 16.89 -12.00 11.76
C ALA A 65 17.33 -11.66 13.18
N THR A 66 18.38 -12.34 13.65
CA THR A 66 19.05 -12.07 14.94
C THR A 66 20.47 -11.52 14.77
N THR A 67 21.03 -11.61 13.55
CA THR A 67 22.36 -11.12 13.19
C THR A 67 22.31 -10.25 11.93
N ASP A 68 23.28 -9.36 11.75
CA ASP A 68 23.33 -8.49 10.55
C ASP A 68 23.57 -9.31 9.27
N ALA A 69 24.36 -10.38 9.38
CA ALA A 69 24.58 -11.32 8.29
C ALA A 69 23.26 -11.93 7.83
N ALA A 70 22.42 -12.41 8.77
CA ALA A 70 21.09 -12.91 8.45
C ALA A 70 20.19 -11.80 7.88
N ALA A 71 20.16 -10.61 8.48
CA ALA A 71 19.33 -9.50 8.00
C ALA A 71 19.70 -9.06 6.57
N SER A 72 20.97 -9.19 6.18
CA SER A 72 21.45 -8.80 4.85
C SER A 72 20.92 -9.69 3.72
N THR A 73 20.57 -10.95 4.00
CA THR A 73 20.09 -11.91 2.99
C THR A 73 18.61 -11.71 2.62
N PHE A 74 17.85 -11.00 3.45
CA PHE A 74 16.44 -10.70 3.16
C PHE A 74 16.31 -9.69 2.02
N ARG A 75 15.30 -9.90 1.17
CA ARG A 75 14.89 -8.95 0.15
C ARG A 75 14.41 -7.64 0.79
N LYS A 76 14.82 -6.52 0.21
CA LYS A 76 14.57 -5.17 0.71
C LYS A 76 13.68 -4.36 -0.23
N ASP A 77 13.29 -4.96 -1.33
CA ASP A 77 12.46 -4.40 -2.37
C ASP A 77 11.12 -5.16 -2.40
N ALA A 78 10.02 -4.45 -2.23
CA ALA A 78 8.68 -4.99 -2.46
C ALA A 78 7.97 -4.09 -3.47
N ASN A 79 7.30 -4.70 -4.44
CA ASN A 79 6.55 -3.98 -5.45
C ASN A 79 5.15 -4.60 -5.55
N TRP A 80 4.13 -3.75 -5.63
CA TRP A 80 2.75 -4.18 -5.81
C TRP A 80 2.09 -3.37 -6.93
N PHE A 81 1.29 -4.03 -7.75
CA PHE A 81 0.61 -3.42 -8.87
C PHE A 81 -0.80 -3.98 -8.98
N TYR A 82 -1.78 -3.12 -9.28
CA TYR A 82 -3.12 -3.54 -9.64
C TYR A 82 -3.73 -2.66 -10.73
N LEU A 83 -4.69 -3.25 -11.43
CA LEU A 83 -5.59 -2.59 -12.36
C LEU A 83 -7.02 -2.96 -11.97
N MET A 84 -7.86 -1.97 -11.76
CA MET A 84 -9.27 -2.12 -11.47
C MET A 84 -10.10 -1.50 -12.60
N LEU A 85 -11.03 -2.29 -13.12
CA LEU A 85 -12.03 -1.86 -14.10
C LEU A 85 -13.39 -1.92 -13.43
N LYS A 86 -14.05 -0.77 -13.32
CA LYS A 86 -15.38 -0.65 -12.71
C LYS A 86 -16.40 -0.29 -13.77
N PHE A 87 -17.44 -1.11 -13.89
CA PHE A 87 -18.60 -0.89 -14.74
C PHE A 87 -19.86 -0.81 -13.86
N THR A 88 -20.55 0.33 -13.88
CA THR A 88 -21.75 0.59 -13.09
C THR A 88 -22.83 1.20 -14.00
N PRO A 89 -23.43 0.39 -14.88
CA PRO A 89 -24.39 0.88 -15.85
C PRO A 89 -25.74 1.20 -15.19
N ASP A 90 -26.46 2.19 -15.72
CA ASP A 90 -27.73 2.70 -15.18
C ASP A 90 -28.98 2.23 -15.96
N PHE A 91 -28.84 1.31 -16.92
CA PHE A 91 -29.94 0.86 -17.79
C PHE A 91 -31.10 0.14 -17.07
N MET A 92 -30.90 -0.30 -15.82
CA MET A 92 -31.97 -0.90 -14.98
C MET A 92 -32.56 0.09 -13.96
N TYR A 93 -32.07 1.33 -13.89
CA TYR A 93 -32.62 2.32 -12.99
C TYR A 93 -33.88 2.95 -13.60
N THR A 94 -35.04 2.38 -13.25
CA THR A 94 -36.33 3.06 -13.44
C THR A 94 -36.59 3.93 -12.21
N LYS A 95 -36.73 5.25 -12.41
CA LYS A 95 -37.14 6.15 -11.33
C LYS A 95 -38.47 5.63 -10.76
N PRO A 96 -38.58 5.36 -9.44
CA PRO A 96 -39.83 4.92 -8.85
C PRO A 96 -40.94 5.91 -9.20
N VAL A 97 -41.97 5.44 -9.87
CA VAL A 97 -43.18 6.23 -10.11
C VAL A 97 -43.98 6.25 -8.81
N ALA A 98 -44.46 7.42 -8.41
CA ALA A 98 -45.35 7.54 -7.27
C ALA A 98 -46.60 6.70 -7.52
N ILE A 99 -46.87 5.74 -6.63
CA ILE A 99 -48.14 5.00 -6.65
C ILE A 99 -49.23 6.02 -6.31
N LYS A 100 -50.09 6.37 -7.27
CA LYS A 100 -51.32 7.10 -6.97
C LYS A 100 -52.18 6.18 -6.10
N GLN A 101 -52.32 6.50 -4.83
CA GLN A 101 -53.28 5.81 -3.96
C GLN A 101 -54.71 6.22 -4.37
N PRO A 102 -55.66 5.28 -4.42
CA PRO A 102 -57.07 5.56 -4.73
C PRO A 102 -57.73 6.41 -3.65
#